data_AF-A0A6L8U8C1-F1
#
_entry.id   AF-A0A6L8U8C1-F1
#
_cell.length_a   1.000
_cell.length_b   1.000
_cell.length_c   1.000
_cell.angle_alpha   90.00
_cell.angle_beta   90.00
_cell.angle_gamma   90.00
#
_symmetry.space_group_name_H-M   'P 1'
#
loop_
_entity.id
_entity.type
_entity.pdbx_description
1 polymer ?
#
loop_
_entity_poly.entity_id
_entity_poly.type
_entity_poly.pdbx_seq_one_letter_code
_entity_poly.pdbx_strand_id
1 'polypeptide(L)' 'MKRTVSFLVGAILWLGTFAQAPQGFNYQAVVRNAQGVPLAQQQVSIRLAIQDELGKAIY' A
#
# COMPACT_ATOMS: atom_id res chain seq x y z
N MET A 1 13.15 24.02 -35.72
CA MET A 1 12.90 22.57 -35.57
C MET A 1 13.55 22.00 -34.32
N LYS A 2 14.87 22.16 -34.12
CA LYS A 2 15.59 21.62 -32.93
C LYS A 2 14.99 22.08 -31.58
N ARG A 3 14.70 23.38 -31.45
CA ARG A 3 14.05 23.98 -30.26
C ARG A 3 12.65 23.42 -29.98
N THR A 4 11.86 23.22 -31.02
CA THR A 4 10.48 22.72 -30.92
C THR A 4 10.47 21.25 -30.49
N VAL A 5 11.42 20.46 -31.01
CA VAL A 5 11.60 19.05 -30.63
C VAL A 5 12.02 18.93 -29.16
N SER A 6 12.98 19.74 -28.70
CA SER A 6 13.39 19.74 -27.29
C SER A 6 12.24 20.07 -26.35
N PHE A 7 11.36 21.00 -26.75
CA PHE A 7 10.19 21.38 -25.96
C PHE A 7 9.16 20.25 -25.87
N LEU A 8 8.88 19.58 -26.98
CA LEU A 8 8.00 18.42 -27.04
C LEU A 8 8.51 17.25 -26.19
N VAL A 9 9.81 16.96 -26.25
CA VAL A 9 10.43 15.91 -25.43
C VAL A 9 10.32 16.25 -23.95
N GLY A 10 10.59 17.49 -23.55
CA GLY A 10 10.43 17.94 -22.18
C GLY A 10 8.99 17.82 -21.67
N ALA A 11 8.01 18.18 -22.50
CA ALA A 11 6.59 18.06 -22.17
C ALA A 11 6.14 16.61 -21.96
N ILE A 12 6.64 15.68 -22.79
CA ILE A 12 6.33 14.25 -22.67
C ILE A 12 6.95 13.65 -21.41
N LEU A 13 8.20 14.00 -21.09
CA LEU A 13 8.87 13.50 -19.90
C LEU A 13 8.17 13.96 -18.60
N TRP A 14 7.61 15.17 -18.58
CA TRP A 14 6.91 15.71 -17.43
C TRP A 14 5.62 14.94 -17.08
N LEU A 15 4.96 14.34 -18.07
CA LEU A 15 3.76 13.52 -17.84
C LEU A 15 4.08 12.17 -17.16
N GLY A 16 5.32 11.70 -17.23
CA GLY A 16 5.75 10.42 -16.67
C GLY A 16 6.32 10.49 -15.24
N THR A 17 6.52 11.68 -14.69
CA THR A 17 7.16 11.87 -13.37
C THR A 17 6.21 11.80 -12.17
N PHE A 18 4.94 11.44 -12.37
CA PHE A 18 4.06 11.12 -11.25
C PHE A 18 4.53 9.79 -10.63
N ALA A 19 5.44 9.89 -9.64
CA ALA A 19 5.82 8.75 -8.81
C ALA A 19 4.58 8.15 -8.15
N GLN A 20 4.59 6.84 -7.95
CA GLN A 20 3.50 6.13 -7.26
C GLN A 20 3.17 6.85 -5.95
N ALA A 21 1.90 7.20 -5.75
CA ALA A 21 1.46 7.77 -4.48
C ALA A 21 1.85 6.79 -3.36
N PRO A 22 2.42 7.26 -2.22
CA PRO A 22 2.69 6.39 -1.09
C PRO A 22 1.39 5.69 -0.67
N GLN A 23 1.29 4.38 -0.92
CA GLN A 23 0.16 3.57 -0.47
C GLN A 23 0.42 3.13 0.96
N GLY A 24 0.00 3.95 1.92
CA GLY A 24 -0.06 3.55 3.32
C GLY A 24 -1.24 2.60 3.55
N PHE A 25 -1.03 1.55 4.35
CA PHE A 25 -2.06 0.60 4.75
C PHE A 25 -2.30 0.69 6.25
N ASN A 26 -3.41 1.30 6.66
CA ASN A 26 -3.82 1.39 8.07
C ASN A 26 -4.68 0.17 8.42
N TYR A 27 -4.27 -0.60 9.44
CA TYR A 27 -4.99 -1.78 9.89
C TYR A 27 -5.20 -1.77 11.40
N GLN A 28 -6.36 -2.27 11.83
CA GLN A 28 -6.73 -2.40 13.23
C GLN A 28 -7.43 -3.74 13.40
N ALA A 29 -7.06 -4.53 14.40
CA ALA A 29 -7.67 -5.83 14.68
C ALA A 29 -8.19 -5.87 16.12
N VAL A 30 -9.37 -6.47 16.31
CA VAL A 30 -9.97 -6.72 17.63
C VAL A 30 -10.32 -8.19 17.72
N VAL A 31 -9.71 -8.91 18.66
CA VAL A 31 -10.00 -10.32 18.90
C VAL A 31 -11.29 -10.44 19.70
N ARG A 32 -12.19 -11.35 19.28
CA ARG A 32 -13.51 -11.57 19.90
C ARG A 32 -13.75 -13.06 20.19
N ASN A 33 -14.61 -13.36 21.15
CA ASN A 33 -15.05 -14.73 21.44
C ASN A 33 -16.20 -15.19 20.50
N ALA A 34 -16.69 -16.42 20.69
CA ALA A 34 -17.79 -17.00 19.91
C ALA A 34 -19.11 -16.22 20.01
N GLN A 35 -19.29 -15.41 21.05
CA GLN A 35 -20.45 -14.56 21.29
C GLN A 35 -20.24 -13.13 20.75
N GLY A 36 -19.11 -12.84 20.10
CA GLY A 36 -18.79 -11.52 19.52
C GLY A 36 -18.25 -10.50 20.53
N VAL A 37 -18.00 -10.89 21.78
CA VAL A 37 -17.46 -10.01 22.83
C VAL A 37 -15.95 -9.87 22.65
N PRO A 38 -15.38 -8.64 22.66
CA PRO A 38 -13.93 -8.44 22.63
C PRO A 38 -13.22 -9.16 23.77
N LEU A 39 -12.17 -9.89 23.44
CA LEU A 39 -11.29 -10.53 24.43
C LEU A 39 -10.37 -9.46 25.03
N ALA A 40 -10.69 -8.98 26.22
CA ALA A 40 -9.82 -8.10 27.00
C ALA A 40 -8.87 -8.93 27.87
N GLN A 41 -7.62 -8.46 28.03
CA GLN A 41 -6.63 -9.00 28.97
C GLN A 41 -6.24 -10.49 28.77
N GLN A 42 -6.53 -11.05 27.60
CA GLN A 42 -6.12 -12.40 27.23
C GLN A 42 -4.85 -12.35 26.37
N GLN A 43 -3.85 -13.15 26.73
CA GLN A 43 -2.66 -13.31 25.91
C GLN A 43 -3.03 -14.06 24.62
N VAL A 44 -2.71 -13.45 23.48
CA VAL A 44 -2.94 -14.01 22.15
C VAL A 44 -1.69 -13.79 21.30
N SER A 45 -1.36 -14.77 20.47
CA SER A 45 -0.26 -14.70 19.50
C SER A 45 -0.84 -14.61 18.10
N ILE A 46 -0.56 -13.51 17.40
CA ILE A 46 -1.06 -13.27 16.05
C ILE A 46 0.13 -12.98 15.13
N ARG A 47 0.15 -13.63 13.97
CA ARG A 47 1.05 -13.30 12.86
C ARG A 47 0.20 -12.69 11.74
N LEU A 48 0.48 -11.43 11.41
CA LEU A 48 -0.08 -10.76 10.24
C LEU A 48 1.01 -10.66 9.18
N ALA A 49 0.63 -10.81 7.91
CA ALA A 49 1.48 -10.58 6.76
C ALA A 49 0.67 -9.83 5.70
N ILE A 50 1.30 -8.88 5.02
CA ILE A 50 0.71 -8.20 3.86
C ILE A 50 1.20 -8.94 2.62
N GLN A 51 0.30 -9.36 1.74
CA GLN A 51 0.64 -10.10 0.53
C GLN A 51 0.21 -9.33 -0.72
N ASP A 52 0.93 -9.52 -1.82
CA ASP A 52 0.49 -9.06 -3.14
C ASP A 52 -0.57 -10.00 -3.76
N GLU A 53 -1.02 -9.65 -4.97
CA GLU A 53 -1.99 -10.43 -5.74
C GLU A 53 -1.51 -11.86 -6.08
N LEU A 54 -0.20 -12.11 -6.00
CA LEU A 54 0.44 -13.40 -6.25
C LEU A 54 0.70 -14.19 -4.96
N GLY A 55 0.27 -13.67 -3.80
CA GLY A 55 0.45 -14.30 -2.49
C GLY A 55 1.86 -14.15 -1.91
N LYS A 56 2.70 -13.29 -2.49
CA LYS A 56 4.04 -13.03 -1.97
C LYS A 56 3.96 -12.08 -0.79
N ALA A 57 4.60 -12.43 0.33
CA ALA A 57 4.71 -11.54 1.48
C ALA A 57 5.53 -10.29 1.12
N ILE A 58 4.91 -9.12 1.34
CA ILE A 58 5.49 -7.78 1.21
C ILE A 58 5.99 -7.29 2.57
N TYR A 59 5.23 -7.58 3.65
CA TYR A 59 5.54 -7.26 5.05
C TYR A 59 5.13 -8.40 5.98
#